data_AF-A0A6V7JZJ2-F1
#
_entry.id   AF-A0A6V7JZJ2-F1
#
_cell.length_a   1.000
_cell.length_b   1.000
_cell.length_c   1.000
_cell.angle_alpha   90.00
_cell.angle_beta   90.00
_cell.angle_gamma   90.00
#
_symmetry.space_group_name_H-M   'P 1'
#
loop_
_entity.id
_entity.type
_entity.pdbx_description
1 polymer ?
#
loop_
_entity_poly.entity_id
_entity_poly.type
_entity_poly.pdbx_seq_one_letter_code
_entity_poly.pdbx_strand_id
1 'polypeptide(L)'
;CSTDSKLKPLASFDISCDDRLIAAGTEHVGGDAFILFWDIRYSSAPSSKTELKENNLLGGYWESHMDDVTSLAFHPSKPDVLASGSTDGLINVFDLTQATEDAALNYSLNTESSV
;
A
#
# COMPACT_ATOMS: atom_id res chain seq x y z
N CYS A 1 -8.11 24.51 -16.60
CA CYS A 1 -8.77 23.19 -16.63
C CYS A 1 -8.63 22.57 -15.25
N SER A 2 -9.74 22.39 -14.54
CA SER A 2 -9.74 21.82 -13.19
C SER A 2 -9.23 20.37 -13.25
N THR A 3 -8.13 20.08 -12.56
CA THR A 3 -7.70 18.72 -12.27
C THR A 3 -8.71 18.11 -11.31
N ASP A 4 -9.72 17.45 -11.87
CA ASP A 4 -10.61 16.59 -11.10
C ASP A 4 -9.74 15.48 -10.50
N SER A 5 -9.49 15.55 -9.19
CA SER A 5 -8.72 14.53 -8.48
C SER A 5 -9.53 13.26 -8.50
N LYS A 6 -9.30 12.40 -9.49
CA LYS A 6 -9.99 11.12 -9.60
C LYS A 6 -9.74 10.33 -8.32
N LEU A 7 -10.82 9.94 -7.66
CA LEU A 7 -10.77 9.03 -6.52
C LEU A 7 -10.09 7.74 -6.98
N LYS A 8 -9.12 7.24 -6.20
CA LYS A 8 -8.49 5.93 -6.41
C LYS A 8 -9.12 4.93 -5.44
N PRO A 9 -9.95 3.98 -5.91
CA PRO A 9 -10.54 2.96 -5.05
C PRO A 9 -9.47 2.06 -4.43
N LEU A 10 -9.75 1.55 -3.23
CA LEU A 10 -8.96 0.48 -2.63
C LEU A 10 -9.46 -0.86 -3.18
N ALA A 11 -8.55 -1.66 -3.74
CA ALA A 11 -8.83 -2.97 -4.29
C ALA A 11 -8.54 -4.10 -3.30
N SER A 12 -7.58 -3.89 -2.39
CA SER A 12 -7.16 -4.88 -1.41
C SER A 12 -6.66 -4.21 -0.13
N PHE A 13 -6.65 -4.95 0.99
CA PHE A 13 -6.04 -4.51 2.23
C PHE A 13 -5.65 -5.71 3.10
N ASP A 14 -4.71 -5.51 4.01
CA ASP A 14 -4.39 -6.45 5.08
C ASP A 14 -3.82 -5.74 6.31
N ILE A 15 -3.74 -6.44 7.44
CA ILE A 15 -3.28 -5.91 8.73
C ILE A 15 -2.06 -6.71 9.20
N SER A 16 -1.05 -6.03 9.73
CA SER A 16 0.14 -6.68 10.28
C SER A 16 -0.21 -7.55 11.50
N CYS A 17 0.56 -8.63 11.71
CA CYS A 17 0.29 -9.60 12.78
C CYS A 17 0.44 -9.06 14.21
N ASP A 18 0.93 -7.83 14.37
CA ASP A 18 1.03 -7.09 15.64
C ASP A 18 -0.06 -6.00 15.79
N ASP A 19 -1.07 -6.00 14.92
CA ASP A 19 -2.20 -5.06 14.89
C ASP A 19 -1.79 -3.58 14.82
N ARG A 20 -0.61 -3.31 14.26
CA ARG A 20 -0.05 -1.96 14.18
C ARG A 20 -0.28 -1.30 12.84
N LEU A 21 -0.02 -2.01 11.75
CA LEU A 21 -0.02 -1.46 10.40
C LEU A 21 -1.19 -1.98 9.60
N ILE A 22 -1.81 -1.09 8.82
CA ILE A 22 -2.72 -1.45 7.73
C ILE A 22 -1.99 -1.14 6.44
N ALA A 23 -2.00 -2.07 5.50
CA ALA A 23 -1.63 -1.82 4.11
C ALA A 23 -2.89 -1.91 3.23
N ALA A 24 -3.01 -1.04 2.23
CA ALA A 24 -4.07 -1.11 1.23
C ALA A 24 -3.54 -0.88 -0.18
N GLY A 25 -3.98 -1.71 -1.13
CA GLY A 25 -3.65 -1.62 -2.55
C GLY A 25 -4.75 -0.87 -3.29
N THR A 26 -4.39 -0.03 -4.26
CA THR A 26 -5.37 0.71 -5.08
C THR A 26 -5.59 0.07 -6.44
N GLU A 27 -6.73 0.40 -7.05
CA GLU A 27 -6.91 0.25 -8.49
C GLU A 27 -6.00 1.22 -9.26
N HIS A 28 -5.68 0.87 -10.49
CA HIS A 28 -4.97 1.67 -11.46
C HIS A 28 -5.93 2.72 -12.02
N VAL A 29 -5.84 3.92 -11.46
CA VAL A 29 -6.63 5.07 -11.90
C VAL A 29 -5.71 6.22 -12.26
N GLY A 30 -5.81 6.68 -13.51
CA GLY A 30 -5.06 7.87 -13.94
C GLY A 30 -3.57 7.64 -14.18
N GLY A 31 -3.14 6.40 -14.40
CA GLY A 31 -1.75 6.06 -14.76
C GLY A 31 -0.93 5.43 -13.64
N ASP A 32 -1.48 5.33 -12.42
CA ASP A 32 -0.77 4.74 -11.30
C ASP A 32 -1.67 3.88 -10.41
N ALA A 33 -1.05 2.88 -9.78
CA ALA A 33 -1.57 2.09 -8.68
C ALA A 33 -0.59 2.18 -7.49
N PHE A 34 -1.11 2.18 -6.26
CA PHE A 34 -0.31 2.42 -5.06
C PHE A 34 -0.53 1.33 -4.01
N ILE A 35 0.48 1.12 -3.18
CA ILE A 35 0.34 0.46 -1.87
C ILE A 35 0.41 1.57 -0.83
N LEU A 36 -0.54 1.63 0.09
CA LEU A 36 -0.64 2.71 1.10
C LEU A 36 -0.57 2.12 2.50
N PHE A 37 0.01 2.86 3.45
CA PHE A 37 0.25 2.40 4.82
C PHE A 37 -0.34 3.32 5.87
N TRP A 38 -0.94 2.75 6.92
CA TRP A 38 -1.46 3.49 8.09
C TRP A 38 -1.04 2.81 9.40
N ASP A 39 -0.88 3.56 10.50
CA ASP A 39 -0.65 2.98 11.84
C ASP A 39 -1.91 3.10 12.70
N ILE A 40 -2.53 1.97 13.02
CA ILE A 40 -3.85 1.87 13.68
C ILE A 40 -3.92 2.68 14.99
N ARG A 41 -2.79 2.84 15.68
CA ARG A 41 -2.75 3.44 17.02
C ARG A 41 -2.90 4.97 17.00
N TYR A 42 -2.65 5.63 15.87
CA TYR A 42 -2.85 7.07 15.74
C TYR A 42 -4.30 7.48 15.47
N SER A 43 -5.27 6.59 15.72
CA SER A 43 -6.72 6.88 15.72
C SER A 43 -7.21 7.69 16.94
N SER A 44 -6.34 8.44 17.62
CA SER A 44 -6.72 9.22 18.81
C SER A 44 -7.21 10.62 18.44
N ALA A 45 -8.55 10.75 18.34
CA ALA A 45 -9.43 11.93 18.46
C ALA A 45 -8.93 13.33 17.99
N PRO A 46 -9.73 14.05 17.16
CA PRO A 46 -9.40 15.41 16.74
C PRO A 46 -9.50 16.39 17.91
N SER A 47 -8.37 16.97 18.32
CA SER A 47 -8.34 18.01 19.38
C SER A 47 -8.50 19.44 18.85
N SER A 48 -8.61 19.66 17.53
CA SER A 48 -9.02 20.98 17.01
C SER A 48 -9.67 20.89 15.63
N LYS A 49 -10.71 21.69 15.44
CA LYS A 49 -11.67 21.61 14.34
C LYS A 49 -11.26 22.43 13.10
N THR A 50 -9.97 22.72 12.92
CA THR A 50 -9.56 23.82 12.00
C THR A 50 -8.56 23.46 10.91
N GLU A 51 -7.94 22.29 10.87
CA GLU A 51 -7.10 21.94 9.71
C GLU A 51 -7.42 20.53 9.22
N LEU A 52 -7.67 20.39 7.92
CA LEU A 52 -7.71 19.14 7.16
C LEU A 52 -6.31 18.51 7.16
N LYS A 53 -5.77 18.22 8.35
CA LYS A 53 -4.37 17.87 8.53
C LYS A 53 -4.26 16.41 8.91
N GLU A 54 -3.76 15.67 7.92
CA GLU A 54 -3.04 14.42 8.06
C GLU A 54 -3.87 13.30 8.68
N ASN A 55 -4.70 12.74 7.80
CA ASN A 55 -5.11 11.34 7.80
C ASN A 55 -3.95 10.47 8.33
N ASN A 56 -4.26 9.40 9.07
CA ASN A 56 -3.32 8.44 9.67
C ASN A 56 -2.43 7.67 8.65
N LEU A 57 -2.26 8.22 7.45
CA LEU A 57 -1.47 7.70 6.36
C LEU A 57 0.01 7.98 6.65
N LEU A 58 0.77 6.91 6.82
CA LEU A 58 2.23 6.96 7.00
C LEU A 58 2.97 7.22 5.68
N GLY A 59 2.37 6.83 4.56
CA GLY A 59 2.99 6.90 3.25
C GLY A 59 2.48 5.77 2.35
N GLY A 60 3.26 5.44 1.32
CA GLY A 60 2.94 4.39 0.38
C GLY A 60 4.16 3.88 -0.37
N TYR A 61 3.90 3.03 -1.35
CA TYR A 61 4.80 2.66 -2.43
C TYR A 61 4.10 3.04 -3.72
N TRP A 62 4.81 3.81 -4.56
CA TRP A 62 4.23 4.50 -5.71
C TRP A 62 4.62 3.90 -7.05
N GLU A 63 5.70 3.13 -7.09
CA GLU A 63 6.32 2.62 -8.32
C GLU A 63 6.46 1.09 -8.33
N SER A 64 5.88 0.42 -7.34
CA SER A 64 5.98 -1.03 -7.15
C SER A 64 5.14 -1.83 -8.15
N HIS A 65 4.04 -1.27 -8.63
CA HIS A 65 3.13 -1.92 -9.56
C HIS A 65 2.67 -0.96 -10.67
N MET A 66 2.48 -1.52 -11.86
CA MET A 66 2.04 -0.78 -13.05
C MET A 66 0.54 -0.93 -13.32
N ASP A 67 -0.16 -1.73 -12.50
CA ASP A 67 -1.58 -2.00 -12.64
C ASP A 67 -2.20 -2.36 -11.27
N ASP A 68 -3.50 -2.65 -11.22
CA ASP A 68 -4.28 -2.89 -9.98
C ASP A 68 -3.55 -3.74 -8.94
N VAL A 69 -3.45 -3.26 -7.70
CA VAL A 69 -2.90 -4.06 -6.58
C VAL A 69 -4.04 -4.87 -5.96
N THR A 70 -4.28 -6.05 -6.54
CA THR A 70 -5.43 -6.89 -6.22
C THR A 70 -5.31 -7.68 -4.92
N SER A 71 -4.10 -7.83 -4.39
CA SER A 71 -3.84 -8.64 -3.19
C SER A 71 -2.74 -8.05 -2.34
N LEU A 72 -2.94 -8.07 -1.01
CA LEU A 72 -1.93 -7.78 0.00
C LEU A 72 -1.99 -8.86 1.08
N ALA A 73 -0.82 -9.25 1.59
CA ALA A 73 -0.71 -10.22 2.67
C ALA A 73 0.53 -9.93 3.54
N PHE A 74 0.33 -9.55 4.79
CA PHE A 74 1.38 -9.50 5.78
C PHE A 74 1.83 -10.90 6.17
N HIS A 75 3.12 -11.04 6.47
CA HIS A 75 3.65 -12.30 6.96
C HIS A 75 3.09 -12.63 8.35
N PRO A 76 2.65 -13.88 8.61
CA PRO A 76 1.88 -14.23 9.81
C PRO A 76 2.66 -14.12 11.14
N SER A 77 3.98 -13.98 11.09
CA SER A 77 4.85 -13.83 12.27
C SER A 77 5.93 -12.76 12.16
N LYS A 78 5.95 -11.99 11.07
CA LYS A 78 6.95 -10.94 10.83
C LYS A 78 6.18 -9.67 10.42
N PRO A 79 5.92 -8.74 11.35
CA PRO A 79 5.01 -7.62 11.11
C PRO A 79 5.49 -6.68 10.01
N ASP A 80 6.81 -6.63 9.78
CA ASP A 80 7.44 -5.78 8.76
C ASP A 80 7.62 -6.48 7.41
N VAL A 81 7.06 -7.65 7.19
CA VAL A 81 7.12 -8.32 5.88
C VAL A 81 5.76 -8.33 5.22
N LEU A 82 5.68 -7.80 4.00
CA LEU A 82 4.45 -7.68 3.23
C LEU A 82 4.65 -8.28 1.83
N ALA A 83 3.67 -9.02 1.34
CA ALA A 83 3.57 -9.43 -0.05
C ALA A 83 2.43 -8.68 -0.74
N SER A 84 2.64 -8.29 -2.00
CA SER A 84 1.62 -7.74 -2.88
C SER A 84 1.51 -8.54 -4.17
N GLY A 85 0.32 -8.56 -4.76
CA GLY A 85 0.09 -9.10 -6.09
C GLY A 85 -0.74 -8.14 -6.94
N SER A 86 -0.40 -8.06 -8.23
CA SER A 86 -1.03 -7.14 -9.17
C SER A 86 -1.41 -7.81 -10.49
N THR A 87 -2.33 -7.19 -11.22
CA THR A 87 -2.66 -7.55 -12.61
C THR A 87 -1.55 -7.25 -13.61
N ASP A 88 -0.48 -6.55 -13.20
CA ASP A 88 0.74 -6.39 -13.99
C ASP A 88 1.56 -7.69 -14.14
N GLY A 89 1.10 -8.77 -13.47
CA GLY A 89 1.72 -10.09 -13.53
C GLY A 89 2.85 -10.30 -12.53
N LEU A 90 3.08 -9.35 -11.61
CA LEU A 90 4.12 -9.42 -10.59
C LEU A 90 3.55 -9.70 -9.20
N ILE A 91 4.35 -10.42 -8.42
CA ILE A 91 4.24 -10.53 -6.97
C ILE A 91 5.49 -9.89 -6.37
N ASN A 92 5.30 -8.87 -5.54
CA ASN A 92 6.40 -8.22 -4.83
C ASN A 92 6.40 -8.60 -3.36
N VAL A 93 7.59 -8.69 -2.76
CA VAL A 93 7.78 -8.95 -1.33
C VAL A 93 8.67 -7.85 -0.75
N PHE A 94 8.19 -7.21 0.31
CA PHE A 94 8.82 -6.06 0.94
C PHE A 94 9.30 -6.36 2.36
N ASP A 95 10.43 -5.76 2.73
CA ASP A 95 10.87 -5.53 4.12
C ASP A 95 10.61 -4.06 4.48
N LEU A 96 9.55 -3.84 5.27
CA LEU A 96 9.07 -2.52 5.68
C LEU A 96 9.97 -1.87 6.75
N THR A 97 11.04 -2.52 7.21
CA THR A 97 12.05 -1.89 8.07
C THR A 97 12.98 -0.94 7.30
N GLN A 98 12.95 -1.01 5.97
CA GLN A 98 13.79 -0.19 5.09
C GLN A 98 13.18 1.20 4.90
N ALA A 99 14.05 2.19 4.68
CA ALA A 99 13.66 3.60 4.62
C ALA A 99 13.04 4.03 3.28
N THR A 100 13.23 3.26 2.22
CA THR A 100 12.77 3.57 0.86
C THR A 100 12.09 2.36 0.23
N GLU A 101 11.19 2.61 -0.72
CA GLU A 101 10.50 1.59 -1.50
C GLU A 101 11.47 0.63 -2.21
N ASP A 102 12.47 1.18 -2.91
CA ASP A 102 13.48 0.40 -3.63
C ASP A 102 14.29 -0.52 -2.70
N ALA A 103 14.68 -0.03 -1.52
CA ALA A 103 15.39 -0.84 -0.54
C ALA A 103 14.47 -1.88 0.14
N ALA A 104 13.19 -1.56 0.29
CA ALA A 104 12.21 -2.47 0.87
C ALA A 104 11.92 -3.65 -0.06
N LEU A 105 11.98 -3.46 -1.39
CA LEU A 105 11.69 -4.51 -2.36
C LEU A 105 12.76 -5.63 -2.33
N ASN A 106 12.44 -6.73 -1.66
CA ASN A 106 13.33 -7.89 -1.57
C ASN A 106 13.23 -8.80 -2.80
N TYR A 107 12.00 -9.02 -3.27
CA TYR A 107 11.72 -9.92 -4.38
C TYR A 107 10.65 -9.33 -5.28
N SER A 108 10.86 -9.46 -6.59
CA SER A 108 9.83 -9.28 -7.61
C SER A 108 9.76 -10.56 -8.43
N LEU A 109 8.62 -11.24 -8.33
CA LEU A 109 8.41 -12.57 -8.87
C LEU A 109 7.36 -12.47 -9.98
N ASN A 110 7.68 -13.03 -11.15
CA ASN A 110 6.72 -13.12 -12.23
C ASN A 110 5.74 -14.27 -11.93
N THR A 111 4.45 -14.02 -12.14
CA THR A 111 3.40 -15.04 -11.99
C THR A 111 3.38 -16.05 -13.14
N GLU A 112 4.24 -15.86 -14.15
CA GLU A 112 4.27 -16.62 -15.42
C GLU A 112 2.90 -16.68 -16.11
N SER A 113 2.02 -15.74 -15.77
CA SER A 113 0.73 -15.56 -16.41
C SER A 113 0.95 -14.76 -17.68
N SER A 114 1.13 -15.43 -18.82
CA SER A 114 1.00 -14.78 -20.12
C SER A 114 -0.49 -14.67 -20.45
N VAL A 115 -1.00 -13.45 -20.54
CA VAL A 115 -2.25 -13.20 -21.30
C VAL A 115 -1.97 -13.22 -22.80
#